data_AF-A0A7V8NSQ8-F1
#
_entry.id   AF-A0A7V8NSQ8-F1
#
_cell.length_a   1.000
_cell.length_b   1.000
_cell.length_c   1.000
_cell.angle_alpha   90.00
_cell.angle_beta   90.00
_cell.angle_gamma   90.00
#
_symmetry.space_group_name_H-M   'P 1'
#
loop_
_entity.id
_entity.type
_entity.pdbx_description
1 polymer ?
#
loop_
_entity_poly.entity_id
_entity_poly.type
_entity_poly.pdbx_seq_one_letter_code
_entity_poly.pdbx_strand_id
1 'polypeptide(L)'
;MDESENKIDERKSRVALSRREWLMSLGGAVVLSGVRGEPGLVQPGSRAARAPLPPGLYQPSLDHLSHALDSKGAFLPIPPGAPTEYARPHLGPFVPQGFTQEEFAVVRRLVEIILGEDLKNASEKLASGAPASIYDEVAEWIDFVVANAPGTRTLALNLPADQRALAVAYFGSEEPVRHLESFEPESVCRDGLAWLGEESQRRLATGFLDIDPSGQAELVRAISDGRPDSSVTHAGTRLFDFLKEETIRAFYTSRVGLKELDYQGNSFYGQSPGCGLPPRFRPTASEPE
;
A
#
# COMPACT_ATOMS: atom_id res chain seq x y z
N MET A 1 61.35 12.86 -29.87
CA MET A 1 61.16 11.61 -29.12
C MET A 1 60.95 12.06 -27.69
N ASP A 2 59.80 12.65 -27.34
CA ASP A 2 58.44 12.12 -27.47
C ASP A 2 58.30 10.77 -26.78
N GLU A 3 57.84 10.81 -25.53
CA GLU A 3 57.06 9.74 -24.91
C GLU A 3 56.18 10.39 -23.84
N SER A 4 54.97 10.70 -24.31
CA SER A 4 53.84 11.28 -23.58
C SER A 4 53.32 10.36 -22.49
N GLU A 5 52.98 11.01 -21.39
CA GLU A 5 52.03 10.63 -20.34
C GLU A 5 50.89 9.73 -20.82
N ASN A 6 50.59 8.67 -20.05
CA ASN A 6 49.21 8.21 -19.92
C ASN A 6 49.02 7.47 -18.59
N LYS A 7 48.82 8.24 -17.52
CA LYS A 7 48.30 7.75 -16.25
C LYS A 7 46.78 7.89 -16.33
N ILE A 8 46.09 6.79 -16.58
CA ILE A 8 44.63 6.72 -16.63
C ILE A 8 44.11 7.01 -15.21
N ASP A 9 43.58 8.21 -15.02
CA ASP A 9 42.89 8.64 -13.80
C ASP A 9 41.44 8.13 -13.84
N GLU A 10 41.23 6.86 -13.50
CA GLU A 10 39.91 6.28 -13.27
C GLU A 10 39.42 6.63 -11.85
N ARG A 11 39.06 7.90 -11.65
CA ARG A 11 38.12 8.31 -10.58
C ARG A 11 37.23 9.45 -11.08
N LYS A 12 36.39 9.17 -12.07
CA LYS A 12 35.19 9.98 -12.29
C LYS A 12 34.25 9.77 -11.10
N SER A 13 34.19 10.76 -10.21
CA SER A 13 33.15 10.84 -9.18
C SER A 13 31.79 10.72 -9.86
N ARG A 14 31.03 9.66 -9.54
CA ARG A 14 29.62 9.57 -9.91
C ARG A 14 28.89 10.73 -9.22
N VAL A 15 28.64 11.80 -9.97
CA VAL A 15 27.82 12.91 -9.52
C VAL A 15 26.42 12.34 -9.25
N ALA A 16 25.94 12.46 -8.02
CA ALA A 16 24.59 12.09 -7.65
C ALA A 16 23.62 13.03 -8.39
N LEU A 17 22.87 12.49 -9.35
CA LEU A 17 21.89 13.25 -10.12
C LEU A 17 20.75 13.71 -9.20
N SER A 18 20.30 14.95 -9.37
CA SER A 18 19.10 15.42 -8.67
C SER A 18 17.83 14.77 -9.22
N ARG A 19 16.76 14.73 -8.40
CA ARG A 19 15.44 14.17 -8.78
C ARG A 19 14.91 14.72 -10.11
N ARG A 20 15.15 16.02 -10.39
CA ARG A 20 14.74 16.69 -11.62
C ARG A 20 15.55 16.23 -12.83
N GLU A 21 16.86 16.09 -12.69
CA GLU A 21 17.75 15.64 -13.78
C GLU A 21 17.50 14.18 -14.14
N TRP A 22 17.20 13.36 -13.14
CA TRP A 22 16.82 11.97 -13.35
C TRP A 22 15.45 11.84 -14.07
N LEU A 23 14.42 12.59 -13.65
CA LEU A 23 13.12 12.63 -14.33
C LEU A 23 13.22 13.10 -15.79
N MET A 24 14.07 14.10 -16.06
CA MET A 24 14.31 14.57 -17.43
C MET A 24 15.10 13.56 -18.27
N SER A 25 15.98 12.75 -17.65
CA SER A 25 16.66 11.65 -18.36
C SER A 25 15.70 10.54 -18.78
N LEU A 26 14.63 10.29 -18.03
CA LEU A 26 13.57 9.35 -18.43
C LEU A 26 12.72 9.90 -19.58
N GLY A 27 12.41 11.21 -19.55
CA GLY A 27 11.59 11.88 -20.57
C GLY A 27 12.23 11.91 -21.96
N GLY A 28 13.55 11.79 -22.05
CA GLY A 28 14.27 11.74 -23.32
C GLY A 28 14.33 10.36 -23.98
N ALA A 29 14.02 9.26 -23.28
CA ALA A 29 14.42 7.94 -23.75
C ALA A 29 13.38 6.79 -23.69
N VAL A 30 12.37 6.75 -22.80
CA VAL A 30 11.66 5.46 -22.60
C VAL A 30 10.19 5.57 -22.19
N VAL A 31 9.27 6.02 -23.05
CA VAL A 31 7.83 5.85 -22.75
C VAL A 31 7.02 5.09 -23.80
N LEU A 32 7.53 4.76 -24.98
CA LEU A 32 6.70 4.00 -25.95
C LEU A 32 7.31 2.76 -26.62
N SER A 33 8.49 2.32 -26.21
CA SER A 33 9.08 1.10 -26.77
C SER A 33 9.81 0.32 -25.69
N GLY A 34 9.15 -0.69 -25.12
CA GLY A 34 9.89 -1.76 -24.47
C GLY A 34 10.78 -2.42 -25.52
N VAL A 35 12.10 -2.28 -25.40
CA VAL A 35 13.17 -3.07 -26.04
C VAL A 35 14.53 -2.50 -25.57
N ARG A 36 15.48 -3.39 -25.25
CA ARG A 36 16.92 -3.08 -25.09
C ARG A 36 17.51 -2.70 -26.46
N GLY A 37 18.18 -1.55 -26.59
CA GLY A 37 19.00 -1.26 -27.77
C GLY A 37 19.41 0.21 -27.94
N GLU A 38 20.66 0.43 -28.36
CA GLU A 38 21.33 1.73 -28.60
C GLU A 38 20.61 2.64 -29.63
N PRO A 39 20.79 3.97 -29.52
CA PRO A 39 20.02 4.95 -30.29
C PRO A 39 20.54 5.12 -31.72
N GLY A 40 19.80 4.62 -32.69
CA GLY A 40 20.08 4.86 -34.11
C GLY A 40 18.85 4.75 -35.00
N LEU A 41 18.41 5.91 -35.54
CA LEU A 41 17.54 6.11 -36.71
C LEU A 41 16.26 5.25 -36.79
N VAL A 42 15.16 5.75 -36.21
CA VAL A 42 13.81 5.18 -36.43
C VAL A 42 13.25 5.71 -37.76
N GLN A 43 13.15 4.83 -38.76
CA GLN A 43 12.30 5.06 -39.94
C GLN A 43 10.82 4.77 -39.59
N PRO A 44 9.85 5.46 -40.20
CA PRO A 44 8.43 5.20 -39.98
C PRO A 44 8.01 3.87 -40.65
N GLY A 45 8.14 2.77 -39.90
CA GLY A 45 7.72 1.44 -40.30
C GLY A 45 6.24 1.16 -40.06
N SER A 46 5.62 0.46 -40.99
CA SER A 46 4.22 0.04 -41.05
C SER A 46 3.67 -0.57 -39.75
N ARG A 47 2.38 -0.31 -39.50
CA ARG A 47 1.54 -0.78 -38.38
C ARG A 47 1.45 -2.32 -38.34
N ALA A 48 2.47 -2.99 -37.82
CA ALA A 48 2.45 -4.42 -37.53
C ALA A 48 1.48 -4.71 -36.37
N ALA A 49 0.83 -5.87 -36.42
CA ALA A 49 -0.12 -6.33 -35.40
C ALA A 49 0.54 -6.27 -34.01
N ARG A 50 -0.01 -5.42 -33.14
CA ARG A 50 0.52 -5.19 -31.79
C ARG A 50 0.30 -6.44 -30.93
N ALA A 51 1.34 -6.86 -30.23
CA ALA A 51 1.24 -7.90 -29.22
C ALA A 51 0.12 -7.57 -28.21
N PRO A 52 -0.60 -8.58 -27.67
CA PRO A 52 -1.61 -8.36 -26.65
C PRO A 52 -0.97 -7.62 -25.46
N LEU A 53 -1.67 -6.60 -24.97
CA LEU A 53 -1.18 -5.80 -23.85
C LEU A 53 -1.12 -6.66 -22.58
N PRO A 54 -0.18 -6.36 -21.65
CA PRO A 54 -0.15 -6.99 -20.33
C PRO A 54 -1.50 -6.86 -19.60
N PRO A 55 -1.85 -7.82 -18.71
CA PRO A 55 -3.00 -7.67 -17.83
C PRO A 55 -2.95 -6.32 -17.09
N GLY A 56 -4.04 -5.57 -17.10
CA GLY A 56 -4.05 -4.21 -16.53
C GLY A 56 -3.91 -3.08 -17.57
N LEU A 57 -3.39 -3.37 -18.75
CA LEU A 57 -3.22 -2.39 -19.82
C LEU A 57 -4.22 -2.69 -20.94
N TYR A 58 -5.03 -1.69 -21.28
CA TYR A 58 -6.01 -1.77 -22.37
C TYR A 58 -5.75 -0.67 -23.38
N GLN A 59 -5.94 -1.00 -24.66
CA GLN A 59 -5.93 0.00 -25.71
C GLN A 59 -7.36 0.53 -25.83
N PRO A 60 -7.64 1.78 -25.42
CA PRO A 60 -9.00 2.29 -25.41
C PRO A 60 -9.59 2.20 -26.82
N SER A 61 -10.73 1.51 -26.97
CA SER A 61 -11.47 1.53 -28.24
C SER A 61 -12.01 2.92 -28.50
N LEU A 62 -12.26 3.24 -29.77
CA LEU A 62 -12.93 4.49 -30.16
C LEU A 62 -14.29 4.62 -29.47
N ASP A 63 -15.02 3.52 -29.30
CA ASP A 63 -16.29 3.49 -28.59
C ASP A 63 -16.11 3.77 -27.09
N HIS A 64 -15.06 3.23 -26.47
CA HIS A 64 -14.74 3.49 -25.07
C HIS A 64 -14.38 4.96 -24.84
N LEU A 65 -13.59 5.57 -25.74
CA LEU A 65 -13.27 7.00 -25.69
C LEU A 65 -14.52 7.86 -25.90
N SER A 66 -15.36 7.51 -26.87
CA SER A 66 -16.59 8.25 -27.17
C SER A 66 -17.55 8.19 -25.98
N HIS A 67 -17.76 7.02 -25.39
CA HIS A 67 -18.57 6.86 -24.19
C HIS A 67 -18.01 7.61 -22.97
N ALA A 68 -16.69 7.58 -22.75
CA ALA A 68 -16.08 8.32 -21.65
C ALA A 68 -16.26 9.84 -21.81
N LEU A 69 -16.09 10.36 -23.04
CA LEU A 69 -16.20 11.79 -23.34
C LEU A 69 -17.64 12.31 -23.36
N ASP A 70 -18.60 11.49 -23.78
CA ASP A 70 -20.01 11.89 -23.89
C ASP A 70 -20.79 11.66 -22.56
N SER A 71 -20.18 10.93 -21.62
CA SER A 71 -20.79 10.71 -20.31
C SER A 71 -20.78 11.97 -19.44
N LYS A 72 -21.94 12.34 -18.90
CA LYS A 72 -22.10 13.44 -17.93
C LYS A 72 -21.87 13.01 -16.48
N GLY A 73 -21.66 11.72 -16.23
CA GLY A 73 -21.35 11.19 -14.91
C GLY A 73 -19.85 11.26 -14.67
N ALA A 74 -19.43 11.68 -13.48
CA ALA A 74 -18.01 11.74 -13.11
C ALA A 74 -17.32 10.36 -13.16
N PHE A 75 -18.09 9.27 -13.05
CA PHE A 75 -17.59 7.90 -13.05
C PHE A 75 -18.56 6.95 -13.77
N LEU A 76 -18.06 6.20 -14.75
CA LEU A 76 -18.77 5.04 -15.29
C LEU A 76 -18.45 3.82 -14.41
N PRO A 77 -19.45 3.10 -13.88
CA PRO A 77 -19.19 1.85 -13.19
C PRO A 77 -18.52 0.88 -14.17
N ILE A 78 -17.41 0.29 -13.75
CA ILE A 78 -16.74 -0.74 -14.54
C ILE A 78 -17.69 -1.94 -14.64
N PRO A 79 -18.08 -2.40 -15.84
CA PRO A 79 -18.98 -3.53 -15.96
C PRO A 79 -18.38 -4.79 -15.33
N PRO A 80 -19.19 -5.61 -14.64
CA PRO A 80 -18.73 -6.91 -14.16
C PRO A 80 -18.17 -7.79 -15.29
N GLY A 81 -17.02 -8.41 -15.07
CA GLY A 81 -16.24 -9.18 -16.03
C GLY A 81 -15.39 -8.36 -17.01
N ALA A 82 -15.40 -7.02 -16.92
CA ALA A 82 -14.61 -6.20 -17.84
C ALA A 82 -13.09 -6.45 -17.68
N PRO A 83 -12.28 -6.28 -18.74
CA PRO A 83 -10.82 -6.38 -18.64
C PRO A 83 -10.17 -5.42 -17.63
N THR A 84 -10.89 -4.36 -17.27
CA THR A 84 -10.49 -3.35 -16.28
C THR A 84 -11.14 -3.56 -14.91
N GLU A 85 -11.99 -4.59 -14.76
CA GLU A 85 -12.51 -4.97 -13.45
C GLU A 85 -11.46 -5.80 -12.72
N TYR A 86 -10.62 -5.11 -11.95
CA TYR A 86 -9.59 -5.73 -11.11
C TYR A 86 -10.15 -6.23 -9.78
N ALA A 87 -11.31 -5.71 -9.36
CA ALA A 87 -12.02 -6.18 -8.17
C ALA A 87 -12.75 -7.48 -8.51
N ARG A 88 -12.14 -8.62 -8.17
CA ARG A 88 -12.80 -9.92 -8.27
C ARG A 88 -13.23 -10.35 -6.87
N PRO A 89 -14.50 -10.15 -6.48
CA PRO A 89 -14.96 -10.64 -5.18
C PRO A 89 -14.79 -12.15 -5.10
N HIS A 90 -14.40 -12.64 -3.92
CA HIS A 90 -14.22 -14.06 -3.67
C HIS A 90 -15.54 -14.81 -3.85
N LEU A 91 -15.51 -15.96 -4.53
CA LEU A 91 -16.68 -16.83 -4.70
C LEU A 91 -16.70 -17.88 -3.59
N GLY A 92 -17.24 -17.52 -2.43
CA GLY A 92 -17.38 -18.44 -1.29
C GLY A 92 -16.80 -17.88 0.02
N PRO A 93 -16.75 -18.71 1.09
CA PRO A 93 -16.16 -18.30 2.35
C PRO A 93 -14.66 -18.01 2.16
N PHE A 94 -14.17 -16.96 2.83
CA PHE A 94 -12.75 -16.64 2.83
C PHE A 94 -11.95 -17.76 3.51
N VAL A 95 -10.82 -18.12 2.90
CA VAL A 95 -9.88 -19.11 3.43
C VAL A 95 -8.55 -18.39 3.67
N PRO A 96 -8.16 -18.19 4.94
CA PRO A 96 -6.90 -17.55 5.29
C PRO A 96 -5.70 -18.30 4.70
N GLN A 97 -4.70 -17.56 4.23
CA GLN A 97 -3.46 -18.11 3.67
C GLN A 97 -2.25 -17.82 4.56
N GLY A 98 -2.26 -16.69 5.28
CA GLY A 98 -1.21 -16.28 6.21
C GLY A 98 -1.45 -16.79 7.63
N PHE A 99 -2.71 -17.03 8.00
CA PHE A 99 -3.12 -17.49 9.32
C PHE A 99 -3.81 -18.85 9.29
N THR A 100 -3.85 -19.54 10.43
CA THR A 100 -4.85 -20.60 10.65
C THR A 100 -6.25 -20.00 10.82
N GLN A 101 -7.29 -20.83 10.70
CA GLN A 101 -8.68 -20.36 10.89
C GLN A 101 -8.92 -19.76 12.29
N GLU A 102 -8.25 -20.32 13.31
CA GLU A 102 -8.36 -19.87 14.70
C GLU A 102 -7.64 -18.53 14.91
N GLU A 103 -6.42 -18.41 14.40
CA GLU A 103 -5.65 -17.15 14.44
C GLU A 103 -6.36 -16.04 13.66
N PHE A 104 -6.93 -16.35 12.50
CA PHE A 104 -7.67 -15.38 11.70
C PHE A 104 -8.88 -14.82 12.46
N ALA A 105 -9.60 -15.66 13.21
CA ALA A 105 -10.70 -15.21 14.05
C ALA A 105 -10.22 -14.24 15.16
N VAL A 106 -9.05 -14.48 15.75
CA VAL A 106 -8.42 -13.56 16.71
C VAL A 106 -8.02 -12.24 16.03
N VAL A 107 -7.37 -12.31 14.86
CA VAL A 107 -6.96 -11.11 14.10
C VAL A 107 -8.17 -10.25 13.73
N ARG A 108 -9.23 -10.87 13.18
CA ARG A 108 -10.48 -10.17 12.89
C ARG A 108 -11.03 -9.49 14.14
N ARG A 109 -11.03 -10.17 15.29
CA ARG A 109 -11.51 -9.58 16.53
C ARG A 109 -10.67 -8.39 17.00
N LEU A 110 -9.35 -8.46 16.81
CA LEU A 110 -8.44 -7.34 17.10
C LEU A 110 -8.72 -6.15 16.18
N VAL A 111 -9.02 -6.39 14.90
CA VAL A 111 -9.41 -5.35 13.93
C VAL A 111 -10.70 -4.64 14.36
N GLU A 112 -11.72 -5.39 14.79
CA GLU A 112 -12.97 -4.83 15.34
C GLU A 112 -12.69 -3.88 16.51
N ILE A 113 -11.82 -4.28 17.44
CA ILE A 113 -11.43 -3.47 18.59
C ILE A 113 -10.62 -2.23 18.16
N ILE A 114 -9.68 -2.36 17.22
CA ILE A 114 -8.84 -1.26 16.72
C ILE A 114 -9.68 -0.21 15.99
N LEU A 115 -10.66 -0.64 15.19
CA LEU A 115 -11.59 0.27 14.49
C LEU A 115 -12.70 0.82 15.40
N GLY A 116 -12.71 0.41 16.67
CA GLY A 116 -13.61 0.97 17.68
C GLY A 116 -15.05 0.47 17.56
N GLU A 117 -15.27 -0.77 17.13
CA GLU A 117 -16.60 -1.36 17.15
C GLU A 117 -17.20 -1.25 18.56
N ASP A 118 -18.36 -0.60 18.67
CA ASP A 118 -19.10 -0.54 19.93
C ASP A 118 -19.62 -1.95 20.25
N LEU A 119 -19.08 -2.53 21.31
CA LEU A 119 -19.43 -3.86 21.85
C LEU A 119 -20.93 -4.02 22.14
N LYS A 120 -21.67 -2.92 22.22
CA LYS A 120 -23.14 -2.91 22.35
C LYS A 120 -23.88 -3.15 21.04
N ASN A 121 -23.25 -2.90 19.88
CA ASN A 121 -23.85 -2.98 18.55
C ASN A 121 -23.40 -4.21 17.74
N ALA A 122 -22.45 -5.02 18.26
CA ALA A 122 -21.93 -6.24 17.62
C ALA A 122 -22.99 -7.34 17.33
N SER A 123 -24.24 -7.14 17.80
CA SER A 123 -25.36 -8.07 17.63
C SER A 123 -26.12 -7.93 16.30
N GLU A 124 -25.80 -6.96 15.44
CA GLU A 124 -26.52 -6.82 14.18
C GLU A 124 -26.08 -7.89 13.17
N LYS A 125 -26.87 -8.96 13.13
CA LYS A 125 -26.73 -10.07 12.20
C LYS A 125 -26.76 -9.55 10.76
N LEU A 126 -25.62 -9.61 10.08
CA LEU A 126 -25.48 -9.18 8.69
C LEU A 126 -26.51 -9.92 7.81
N ALA A 127 -27.33 -9.17 7.08
CA ALA A 127 -28.32 -9.73 6.17
C ALA A 127 -27.63 -10.58 5.09
N SER A 128 -28.25 -11.70 4.69
CA SER A 128 -27.72 -12.54 3.62
C SER A 128 -27.64 -11.74 2.31
N GLY A 129 -26.44 -11.62 1.73
CA GLY A 129 -26.17 -10.80 0.54
C GLY A 129 -25.71 -9.37 0.82
N ALA A 130 -25.48 -9.00 2.09
CA ALA A 130 -24.81 -7.76 2.44
C ALA A 130 -23.35 -7.76 1.92
N PRO A 131 -22.78 -6.58 1.57
CA PRO A 131 -21.37 -6.47 1.25
C PRO A 131 -20.53 -7.01 2.42
N ALA A 132 -19.34 -7.54 2.12
CA ALA A 132 -18.39 -7.97 3.15
C ALA A 132 -18.24 -6.87 4.21
N SER A 133 -18.22 -7.26 5.48
CA SER A 133 -18.01 -6.30 6.57
C SER A 133 -16.66 -5.60 6.36
N ILE A 134 -16.57 -4.31 6.68
CA ILE A 134 -15.28 -3.61 6.63
C ILE A 134 -14.22 -4.30 7.50
N TYR A 135 -14.65 -4.93 8.60
CA TYR A 135 -13.76 -5.72 9.46
C TYR A 135 -13.22 -6.96 8.75
N ASP A 136 -14.06 -7.63 7.94
CA ASP A 136 -13.62 -8.79 7.14
C ASP A 136 -12.64 -8.32 6.06
N GLU A 137 -12.97 -7.26 5.31
CA GLU A 137 -12.08 -6.71 4.26
C GLU A 137 -10.69 -6.33 4.82
N VAL A 138 -10.65 -5.70 6.00
CA VAL A 138 -9.40 -5.34 6.67
C VAL A 138 -8.64 -6.57 7.18
N ALA A 139 -9.32 -7.55 7.78
CA ALA A 139 -8.68 -8.78 8.25
C ALA A 139 -8.12 -9.62 7.08
N GLU A 140 -8.86 -9.69 5.98
CA GLU A 140 -8.43 -10.35 4.74
C GLU A 140 -7.21 -9.64 4.11
N TRP A 141 -7.15 -8.30 4.16
CA TRP A 141 -5.95 -7.55 3.78
C TRP A 141 -4.74 -7.93 4.62
N ILE A 142 -4.89 -8.00 5.95
CA ILE A 142 -3.80 -8.35 6.86
C ILE A 142 -3.31 -9.78 6.57
N ASP A 143 -4.23 -10.74 6.36
CA ASP A 143 -3.89 -12.10 5.94
C ASP A 143 -3.11 -12.11 4.63
N PHE A 144 -3.56 -11.34 3.63
CA PHE A 144 -2.87 -11.19 2.35
C PHE A 144 -1.45 -10.63 2.52
N VAL A 145 -1.27 -9.59 3.33
CA VAL A 145 0.06 -9.01 3.61
C VAL A 145 0.98 -10.03 4.27
N VAL A 146 0.49 -10.75 5.28
CA VAL A 146 1.28 -11.76 6.00
C VAL A 146 1.64 -12.93 5.08
N ALA A 147 0.69 -13.45 4.29
CA ALA A 147 0.89 -14.55 3.37
C ALA A 147 1.94 -14.23 2.29
N ASN A 148 1.97 -12.99 1.80
CA ASN A 148 2.84 -12.58 0.70
C ASN A 148 4.18 -11.99 1.15
N ALA A 149 4.38 -11.76 2.45
CA ALA A 149 5.59 -11.11 2.96
C ALA A 149 6.89 -11.87 2.63
N PRO A 150 6.99 -13.22 2.77
CA PRO A 150 8.22 -13.93 2.44
C PRO A 150 8.60 -13.83 0.95
N GLY A 151 7.60 -13.92 0.06
CA GLY A 151 7.79 -13.77 -1.37
C GLY A 151 8.22 -12.34 -1.74
N THR A 152 7.56 -11.35 -1.15
CA THR A 152 7.90 -9.93 -1.32
C THR A 152 9.31 -9.62 -0.85
N ARG A 153 9.71 -10.13 0.32
CA ARG A 153 11.07 -10.00 0.87
C ARG A 153 12.11 -10.64 -0.04
N THR A 154 11.84 -11.83 -0.57
CA THR A 154 12.72 -12.52 -1.52
C THR A 154 12.92 -11.68 -2.79
N LEU A 155 11.85 -11.11 -3.33
CA LEU A 155 11.95 -10.22 -4.49
C LEU A 155 12.71 -8.93 -4.15
N ALA A 156 12.45 -8.33 -2.99
CA ALA A 156 13.13 -7.15 -2.46
C ALA A 156 14.66 -7.34 -2.44
N LEU A 157 15.11 -8.46 -1.85
CA LEU A 157 16.53 -8.82 -1.72
C LEU A 157 17.21 -9.11 -3.07
N ASN A 158 16.45 -9.53 -4.07
CA ASN A 158 16.96 -9.87 -5.40
C ASN A 158 16.79 -8.74 -6.43
N LEU A 159 16.40 -7.54 -6.02
CA LEU A 159 16.32 -6.41 -6.94
C LEU A 159 17.71 -6.08 -7.54
N PRO A 160 17.81 -5.93 -8.87
CA PRO A 160 18.99 -5.37 -9.51
C PRO A 160 19.41 -4.04 -8.88
N ALA A 161 20.72 -3.80 -8.78
CA ALA A 161 21.27 -2.65 -8.05
C ALA A 161 20.76 -1.30 -8.56
N ASP A 162 20.54 -1.16 -9.87
CA ASP A 162 19.97 0.02 -10.51
C ASP A 162 18.49 0.22 -10.15
N GLN A 163 17.70 -0.86 -10.09
CA GLN A 163 16.30 -0.82 -9.68
C GLN A 163 16.15 -0.55 -8.17
N ARG A 164 17.04 -1.09 -7.33
CA ARG A 164 17.11 -0.76 -5.91
C ARG A 164 17.45 0.72 -5.72
N ALA A 165 18.45 1.23 -6.43
CA ALA A 165 18.81 2.65 -6.39
C ALA A 165 17.64 3.56 -6.82
N LEU A 166 16.87 3.14 -7.82
CA LEU A 166 15.63 3.81 -8.22
C LEU A 166 14.60 3.80 -7.07
N ALA A 167 14.33 2.67 -6.43
CA ALA A 167 13.40 2.60 -5.31
C ALA A 167 13.81 3.55 -4.17
N VAL A 168 15.10 3.58 -3.81
CA VAL A 168 15.64 4.51 -2.80
C VAL A 168 15.42 5.97 -3.23
N ALA A 169 15.69 6.31 -4.49
CA ALA A 169 15.47 7.66 -5.00
C ALA A 169 13.98 8.06 -5.02
N TYR A 170 13.08 7.12 -5.31
CA TYR A 170 11.64 7.31 -5.30
C TYR A 170 11.11 7.58 -3.88
N PHE A 171 11.51 6.76 -2.90
CA PHE A 171 11.11 6.91 -1.51
C PHE A 171 11.85 8.03 -0.78
N GLY A 172 12.95 8.53 -1.34
CA GLY A 172 13.78 9.58 -0.77
C GLY A 172 14.72 9.13 0.36
N SER A 173 14.71 7.83 0.72
CA SER A 173 15.61 7.22 1.69
C SER A 173 15.71 5.71 1.50
N GLU A 174 16.71 5.09 2.13
CA GLU A 174 16.85 3.63 2.11
C GLU A 174 15.89 2.91 3.06
N GLU A 175 15.34 3.62 4.05
CA GLU A 175 14.55 3.01 5.15
C GLU A 175 13.37 2.15 4.65
N PRO A 176 12.49 2.61 3.74
CA PRO A 176 11.37 1.77 3.27
C PRO A 176 11.83 0.56 2.47
N VAL A 177 12.94 0.69 1.73
CA VAL A 177 13.51 -0.42 0.95
C VAL A 177 14.10 -1.46 1.89
N ARG A 178 14.88 -1.02 2.89
CA ARG A 178 15.44 -1.91 3.93
C ARG A 178 14.35 -2.59 4.74
N HIS A 179 13.29 -1.86 5.08
CA HIS A 179 12.15 -2.43 5.79
C HIS A 179 11.53 -3.60 5.00
N LEU A 180 11.30 -3.44 3.69
CA LEU A 180 10.80 -4.54 2.84
C LEU A 180 11.79 -5.72 2.74
N GLU A 181 13.10 -5.45 2.79
CA GLU A 181 14.16 -6.47 2.75
C GLU A 181 14.27 -7.27 4.06
N SER A 182 13.86 -6.71 5.20
CA SER A 182 14.12 -7.30 6.53
C SER A 182 12.88 -7.60 7.37
N PHE A 183 11.75 -6.95 7.13
CA PHE A 183 10.60 -7.05 8.01
C PHE A 183 9.85 -8.38 7.84
N GLU A 184 9.53 -9.00 8.98
CA GLU A 184 8.93 -10.35 9.07
C GLU A 184 7.57 -10.31 9.78
N PRO A 185 6.52 -9.80 9.12
CA PRO A 185 5.19 -9.71 9.72
C PRO A 185 4.64 -11.10 10.12
N GLU A 186 5.03 -12.17 9.42
CA GLU A 186 4.67 -13.54 9.77
C GLU A 186 5.19 -13.96 11.15
N SER A 187 6.42 -13.55 11.50
CA SER A 187 7.01 -13.82 12.81
C SER A 187 6.41 -12.92 13.88
N VAL A 188 6.20 -11.63 13.57
CA VAL A 188 5.54 -10.68 14.46
C VAL A 188 4.14 -11.17 14.85
N CYS A 189 3.37 -11.66 13.88
CA CYS A 189 2.03 -12.13 14.14
C CYS A 189 2.03 -13.42 14.96
N ARG A 190 2.80 -14.43 14.56
CA ARG A 190 2.88 -15.71 15.28
C ARG A 190 3.27 -15.50 16.75
N ASP A 191 4.35 -14.78 17.00
CA ASP A 191 4.87 -14.56 18.35
C ASP A 191 3.89 -13.71 19.18
N GLY A 192 3.25 -12.74 18.54
CA GLY A 192 2.26 -11.87 19.16
C GLY A 192 0.98 -12.57 19.55
N LEU A 193 0.44 -13.42 18.67
CA LEU A 193 -0.77 -14.21 18.92
C LEU A 193 -0.53 -15.25 20.01
N ALA A 194 0.64 -15.90 20.01
CA ALA A 194 1.05 -16.78 21.10
C ALA A 194 1.09 -16.03 22.43
N TRP A 195 1.74 -14.85 22.46
CA TRP A 195 1.77 -13.99 23.65
C TRP A 195 0.37 -13.59 24.13
N LEU A 196 -0.54 -13.23 23.21
CA LEU A 196 -1.90 -12.83 23.56
C LEU A 196 -2.68 -14.01 24.16
N GLY A 197 -2.52 -15.21 23.60
CA GLY A 197 -3.10 -16.44 24.14
C GLY A 197 -2.59 -16.75 25.54
N GLU A 198 -1.27 -16.68 25.76
CA GLU A 198 -0.65 -16.87 27.07
C GLU A 198 -1.12 -15.83 28.08
N GLU A 199 -1.18 -14.56 27.69
CA GLU A 199 -1.57 -13.46 28.57
C GLU A 199 -3.06 -13.53 28.96
N SER A 200 -3.91 -13.89 28.00
CA SER A 200 -5.33 -14.19 28.20
C SER A 200 -5.52 -15.30 29.24
N GLN A 201 -4.80 -16.41 29.07
CA GLN A 201 -4.85 -17.53 30.01
C GLN A 201 -4.30 -17.14 31.39
N ARG A 202 -3.20 -16.40 31.44
CA ARG A 202 -2.56 -15.98 32.70
C ARG A 202 -3.43 -15.04 33.52
N ARG A 203 -4.13 -14.09 32.89
CA ARG A 203 -4.96 -13.09 33.59
C ARG A 203 -6.38 -13.57 33.87
N LEU A 204 -6.96 -14.37 32.97
CA LEU A 204 -8.40 -14.64 32.95
C LEU A 204 -8.75 -16.14 32.81
N ALA A 205 -7.75 -17.04 32.78
CA ALA A 205 -7.91 -18.50 32.68
C ALA A 205 -8.80 -18.96 31.50
N THR A 206 -8.86 -18.14 30.45
CA THR A 206 -9.76 -18.28 29.30
C THR A 206 -9.03 -17.88 28.02
N GLY A 207 -9.41 -18.44 26.87
CA GLY A 207 -8.88 -18.03 25.56
C GLY A 207 -9.41 -16.66 25.13
N PHE A 208 -8.66 -15.92 24.32
CA PHE A 208 -8.97 -14.52 24.01
C PHE A 208 -10.39 -14.31 23.47
N LEU A 209 -10.83 -15.17 22.54
CA LEU A 209 -12.15 -15.10 21.92
C LEU A 209 -13.30 -15.45 22.88
N ASP A 210 -13.02 -16.21 23.93
CA ASP A 210 -14.01 -16.68 24.90
C ASP A 210 -14.16 -15.71 26.10
N ILE A 211 -13.30 -14.70 26.21
CA ILE A 211 -13.44 -13.63 27.22
C ILE A 211 -14.61 -12.73 26.84
N ASP A 212 -15.29 -12.19 27.85
CA ASP A 212 -16.29 -11.16 27.64
C ASP A 212 -15.69 -9.91 26.94
N PRO A 213 -16.50 -9.11 26.26
CA PRO A 213 -16.01 -7.97 25.50
C PRO A 213 -15.18 -6.95 26.30
N SER A 214 -15.45 -6.77 27.60
CA SER A 214 -14.71 -5.82 28.43
C SER A 214 -13.31 -6.34 28.76
N GLY A 215 -13.16 -7.63 29.04
CA GLY A 215 -11.87 -8.26 29.26
C GLY A 215 -10.99 -8.29 27.99
N GLN A 216 -11.59 -8.50 26.82
CA GLN A 216 -10.88 -8.37 25.53
C GLN A 216 -10.31 -6.96 25.35
N ALA A 217 -11.13 -5.93 25.58
CA ALA A 217 -10.72 -4.54 25.47
C ALA A 217 -9.60 -4.19 26.48
N GLU A 218 -9.64 -4.74 27.70
CA GLU A 218 -8.59 -4.54 28.70
C GLU A 218 -7.25 -5.14 28.25
N LEU A 219 -7.27 -6.38 27.73
CA LEU A 219 -6.06 -7.03 27.21
C LEU A 219 -5.45 -6.24 26.04
N VAL A 220 -6.29 -5.79 25.09
CA VAL A 220 -5.82 -4.98 23.95
C VAL A 220 -5.29 -3.63 24.44
N ARG A 221 -5.96 -2.99 25.40
CA ARG A 221 -5.48 -1.73 25.99
C ARG A 221 -4.09 -1.87 26.61
N ALA A 222 -3.80 -3.00 27.24
CA ALA A 222 -2.50 -3.26 27.86
C ALA A 222 -1.33 -3.31 26.86
N ILE A 223 -1.61 -3.63 25.59
CA ILE A 223 -0.60 -3.66 24.51
C ILE A 223 -0.67 -2.46 23.55
N SER A 224 -1.75 -1.68 23.65
CA SER A 224 -1.99 -0.50 22.81
C SER A 224 -1.03 0.66 23.07
N ASP A 225 -1.14 1.73 22.26
CA ASP A 225 -0.44 3.01 22.50
C ASP A 225 -0.88 3.69 23.81
N GLY A 226 -2.08 3.37 24.30
CA GLY A 226 -2.63 3.88 25.55
C GLY A 226 -2.17 3.10 26.79
N ARG A 227 -1.18 2.21 26.66
CA ARG A 227 -0.65 1.42 27.76
C ARG A 227 0.09 2.29 28.80
N PRO A 228 0.11 1.90 30.09
CA PRO A 228 0.74 2.70 31.15
C PRO A 228 2.25 2.93 30.96
N ASP A 229 2.94 1.93 30.40
CA ASP A 229 4.39 1.99 30.15
C ASP A 229 4.67 1.71 28.67
N SER A 230 4.91 2.78 27.91
CA SER A 230 5.23 2.70 26.49
C SER A 230 6.69 2.31 26.22
N SER A 231 7.56 2.30 27.24
CA SER A 231 8.99 1.97 27.09
C SER A 231 9.26 0.47 26.96
N VAL A 232 8.32 -0.36 27.41
CA VAL A 232 8.40 -1.82 27.29
C VAL A 232 7.88 -2.26 25.93
N THR A 233 8.72 -3.00 25.20
CA THR A 233 8.37 -3.64 23.93
C THR A 233 8.45 -5.15 24.09
N HIS A 234 7.36 -5.85 23.78
CA HIS A 234 7.28 -7.31 23.76
C HIS A 234 6.47 -7.79 22.54
N ALA A 235 6.25 -9.10 22.41
CA ALA A 235 5.57 -9.67 21.24
C ALA A 235 4.17 -9.08 21.03
N GLY A 236 3.35 -9.02 22.09
CA GLY A 236 2.03 -8.36 22.06
C GLY A 236 2.04 -6.90 21.59
N THR A 237 2.97 -6.05 22.05
CA THR A 237 3.00 -4.64 21.58
C THR A 237 3.41 -4.55 20.11
N ARG A 238 4.36 -5.38 19.66
CA ARG A 238 4.74 -5.44 18.23
C ARG A 238 3.60 -5.91 17.34
N LEU A 239 2.82 -6.89 17.79
CA LEU A 239 1.60 -7.32 17.11
C LEU A 239 0.61 -6.17 16.99
N PHE A 240 0.34 -5.46 18.10
CA PHE A 240 -0.59 -4.33 18.09
C PHE A 240 -0.14 -3.24 17.12
N ASP A 241 1.14 -2.87 17.14
CA ASP A 241 1.68 -1.85 16.24
C ASP A 241 1.53 -2.25 14.77
N PHE A 242 1.88 -3.49 14.42
CA PHE A 242 1.69 -4.02 13.07
C PHE A 242 0.21 -4.03 12.65
N LEU A 243 -0.68 -4.58 13.49
CA LEU A 243 -2.10 -4.65 13.18
C LEU A 243 -2.73 -3.26 13.05
N LYS A 244 -2.33 -2.31 13.89
CA LYS A 244 -2.78 -0.91 13.82
C LYS A 244 -2.37 -0.28 12.50
N GLU A 245 -1.10 -0.40 12.10
CA GLU A 245 -0.61 0.14 10.84
C GLU A 245 -1.35 -0.45 9.63
N GLU A 246 -1.51 -1.77 9.59
CA GLU A 246 -2.20 -2.43 8.48
C GLU A 246 -3.71 -2.24 8.50
N THR A 247 -4.33 -2.08 9.67
CA THR A 247 -5.74 -1.70 9.80
C THR A 247 -5.98 -0.32 9.22
N ILE A 248 -5.14 0.67 9.57
CA ILE A 248 -5.23 2.02 9.02
C ILE A 248 -5.02 2.00 7.50
N ARG A 249 -4.00 1.26 7.03
CA ARG A 249 -3.71 1.13 5.60
C ARG A 249 -4.89 0.55 4.85
N ALA A 250 -5.40 -0.60 5.28
CA ALA A 250 -6.52 -1.29 4.65
C ALA A 250 -7.80 -0.45 4.69
N PHE A 251 -8.12 0.15 5.83
CA PHE A 251 -9.32 0.94 5.98
C PHE A 251 -9.32 2.13 5.01
N TYR A 252 -8.25 2.92 4.97
CA TYR A 252 -8.18 4.11 4.12
C TYR A 252 -7.87 3.85 2.64
N THR A 253 -7.58 2.61 2.26
CA THR A 253 -7.57 2.16 0.86
C THR A 253 -8.86 1.46 0.44
N SER A 254 -9.72 1.06 1.39
CA SER A 254 -11.03 0.49 1.12
C SER A 254 -12.01 1.51 0.53
N ARG A 255 -13.10 1.02 -0.06
CA ARG A 255 -14.20 1.88 -0.53
C ARG A 255 -14.78 2.73 0.61
N VAL A 256 -14.92 2.17 1.80
CA VAL A 256 -15.51 2.85 2.96
C VAL A 256 -14.61 3.98 3.43
N GLY A 257 -13.33 3.71 3.65
CA GLY A 257 -12.39 4.73 4.11
C GLY A 257 -12.12 5.82 3.06
N LEU A 258 -12.07 5.49 1.77
CA LEU A 258 -11.96 6.50 0.71
C LEU A 258 -13.19 7.43 0.68
N LYS A 259 -14.38 6.90 0.94
CA LYS A 259 -15.60 7.70 1.09
C LYS A 259 -15.55 8.57 2.34
N GLU A 260 -15.03 8.05 3.45
CA GLU A 260 -14.87 8.81 4.70
C GLU A 260 -13.87 9.96 4.57
N LEU A 261 -12.76 9.74 3.87
CA LEU A 261 -11.78 10.78 3.55
C LEU A 261 -12.32 11.85 2.60
N ASP A 262 -13.54 11.68 2.07
CA ASP A 262 -14.09 12.47 0.99
C ASP A 262 -13.06 12.58 -0.16
N TYR A 263 -12.49 11.44 -0.55
CA TYR A 263 -11.36 11.39 -1.47
C TYR A 263 -11.68 12.06 -2.80
N GLN A 264 -11.10 13.25 -3.02
CA GLN A 264 -11.27 14.06 -4.23
C GLN A 264 -10.26 13.72 -5.34
N GLY A 265 -9.46 12.67 -5.19
CA GLY A 265 -8.49 12.29 -6.22
C GLY A 265 -9.17 11.88 -7.52
N ASN A 266 -8.49 12.13 -8.63
CA ASN A 266 -9.03 12.02 -10.00
C ASN A 266 -10.10 13.05 -10.38
N SER A 267 -10.39 14.03 -9.51
CA SER A 267 -11.18 15.20 -9.92
C SER A 267 -10.37 16.09 -10.88
N PHE A 268 -10.99 16.50 -11.98
CA PHE A 268 -10.39 17.47 -12.89
C PHE A 268 -10.44 18.87 -12.28
N TYR A 269 -9.29 19.47 -12.05
CA TYR A 269 -9.17 20.86 -11.62
C TYR A 269 -8.74 21.71 -12.82
N GLY A 270 -9.61 22.65 -13.25
CA GLY A 270 -9.29 23.59 -14.34
C GLY A 270 -8.15 24.57 -14.00
N GLN A 271 -7.85 24.73 -12.71
CA GLN A 271 -6.66 25.39 -12.18
C GLN A 271 -6.16 24.57 -10.99
N SER A 272 -4.85 24.39 -10.86
CA SER A 272 -4.28 23.66 -9.72
C SER A 272 -4.79 24.27 -8.41
N PRO A 273 -5.41 23.50 -7.50
CA PRO A 273 -5.89 24.03 -6.23
C PRO A 273 -4.75 24.62 -5.38
N GLY A 274 -3.50 24.28 -5.73
CA GLY A 274 -2.29 24.74 -5.07
C GLY A 274 -2.16 24.18 -3.66
N CYS A 275 -0.93 24.06 -3.17
CA CYS A 275 -0.71 24.07 -1.73
C CYS A 275 -0.80 25.54 -1.32
N GLY A 276 -1.98 26.01 -0.91
CA GLY A 276 -2.13 27.37 -0.41
C GLY A 276 -1.11 27.60 0.71
N LEU A 277 -0.12 28.47 0.48
CA LEU A 277 0.82 28.83 1.52
C LEU A 277 0.01 29.37 2.72
N PRO A 278 0.29 28.90 3.95
CA PRO A 278 -0.34 29.44 5.15
C PRO A 278 -0.25 30.97 5.14
N PRO A 279 -1.25 31.70 5.69
CA PRO A 279 -1.32 33.17 5.59
C PRO A 279 -0.02 33.89 5.98
N ARG A 280 0.74 33.32 6.93
CA ARG A 280 2.05 33.82 7.39
C ARG A 280 3.18 33.79 6.35
N PHE A 281 3.01 33.07 5.25
CA PHE A 281 3.98 32.97 4.14
C PHE A 281 3.48 33.62 2.86
N ARG A 282 2.32 34.28 2.89
CA ARG A 282 1.88 35.10 1.77
C ARG A 282 2.69 36.40 1.78
N PRO A 283 3.38 36.75 0.68
CA PRO A 283 4.03 38.06 0.60
C PRO A 283 2.96 39.14 0.75
N THR A 284 3.18 40.07 1.67
CA THR A 284 2.37 41.28 1.80
C THR A 284 2.48 42.03 0.48
N ALA A 285 1.36 42.27 -0.18
CA ALA A 285 1.32 43.09 -1.38
C ALA A 285 1.98 44.44 -1.05
N SER A 286 3.07 44.76 -1.74
CA SER A 286 3.62 46.10 -1.76
C SER A 286 2.58 47.02 -2.39
N GLU A 287 2.16 48.06 -1.66
CA GLU A 287 1.31 49.12 -2.18
C GLU A 287 1.96 49.78 -3.41
N PRO A 288 1.20 50.09 -4.47
CA PRO A 288 1.72 50.84 -5.61
C PRO A 288 1.91 52.31 -5.22
N GLU A 289 3.07 52.87 -5.55
CA GLU A 289 3.31 54.32 -5.65
C GLU A 289 2.45 54.97 -6.76
#